data_AF-A0A933ZKS0-F1
#
_entry.id   AF-A0A933ZKS0-F1
#
_cell.length_a   1.000
_cell.length_b   1.000
_cell.length_c   1.000
_cell.angle_alpha   90.00
_cell.angle_beta   90.00
_cell.angle_gamma   90.00
#
_symmetry.space_group_name_H-M   'P 1'
#
loop_
_entity.id
_entity.type
_entity.pdbx_description
1 polymer ?
#
loop_
_entity_poly.entity_id
_entity_poly.type
_entity_poly.pdbx_seq_one_letter_code
_entity_poly.pdbx_strand_id
1 'polypeptide(L)'
;MNRSAFLLVVFPLAVGCSTSNGDTPAGAPSDAGSSDATDDKGSVTSNGVQCAAGYTCYSESGSDVVWVIKNDGNVNGPICQEVCEAALSQNCAYHACDEGHTVEATSIAGFAKIAAGLGFTCREGGCWSSVSPSDGQYLVSIATDPKDGSKTCYFPSQTQLSCSSQPGNANCFGERYASVCPCVPKALDQACTWKCGPNNTTRAVWKTSGTSCLERINYWRKKACEDGWVECPPAGLPPMVECTACHPCVNSEAEFDSTHGAHASFKRCGELVQGEGGGATCADVIDAFVSERAAGEDGVVRCTGHCGPIVAPGCRTFSWGKARNSNFHTLDWNGCGVDACQKYCTDNPSDCFTVPTSPSMTCDDPDSGAEPGPERKPCP
;
A
#
# COMPACT_ATOMS: atom_id res chain seq x y z
N MET A 1 54.12 12.14 46.47
CA MET A 1 53.19 11.01 46.61
C MET A 1 52.38 10.97 45.32
N ASN A 2 52.88 10.50 44.19
CA ASN A 2 53.33 9.18 43.76
C ASN A 2 52.26 8.08 43.77
N ARG A 3 52.08 7.47 42.58
CA ARG A 3 51.28 6.30 42.16
C ARG A 3 49.86 6.60 41.64
N SER A 4 49.39 6.04 40.54
CA SER A 4 49.98 5.25 39.44
C SER A 4 48.89 5.14 38.37
N ALA A 5 49.26 5.35 37.11
CA ALA A 5 48.46 4.94 35.96
C ALA A 5 48.49 3.40 35.84
N PHE A 6 47.35 2.79 35.52
CA PHE A 6 47.30 1.41 35.02
C PHE A 6 46.72 1.43 33.61
N LEU A 7 47.62 1.22 32.66
CA LEU A 7 47.36 0.86 31.28
C LEU A 7 47.05 -0.65 31.26
N LEU A 8 45.96 -1.07 30.63
CA LEU A 8 45.71 -2.49 30.36
C LEU A 8 45.35 -2.65 28.90
N VAL A 9 46.33 -3.14 28.14
CA VAL A 9 46.21 -3.63 26.77
C VAL A 9 46.29 -5.16 26.86
N VAL A 10 45.25 -5.87 26.44
CA VAL A 10 45.36 -7.29 26.03
C VAL A 10 44.45 -7.54 24.82
N PHE A 11 45.04 -8.31 23.90
CA PHE A 11 44.73 -8.59 22.50
C PHE A 11 43.45 -9.39 22.21
N PRO A 12 42.97 -9.38 20.94
CA PRO A 12 41.82 -10.14 20.48
C PRO A 12 42.11 -11.64 20.39
N LEU A 13 41.19 -12.45 20.89
CA LEU A 13 41.14 -13.89 20.64
C LEU A 13 40.51 -14.14 19.26
N ALA A 14 41.36 -14.46 18.29
CA ALA A 14 40.96 -15.18 17.10
C ALA A 14 40.73 -16.65 17.47
N VAL A 15 39.51 -17.15 17.24
CA VAL A 15 39.22 -18.59 17.18
C VAL A 15 38.59 -18.85 15.83
N GLY A 16 39.38 -19.38 14.91
CA GLY A 16 38.87 -20.14 13.77
C GLY A 16 39.08 -21.62 14.05
N CYS A 17 38.06 -22.44 13.84
CA CYS A 17 38.17 -23.62 12.98
C CYS A 17 36.81 -24.30 12.74
N SER A 18 36.58 -24.59 11.45
CA SER A 18 35.99 -25.82 10.88
C SER A 18 34.51 -26.18 11.09
N THR A 19 33.76 -25.94 10.01
CA THR A 19 32.95 -26.89 9.23
C THR A 19 32.51 -28.21 9.89
N SER A 20 31.20 -28.39 10.00
CA SER A 20 30.53 -29.67 9.73
C SER A 20 29.08 -29.45 9.30
N ASN A 21 28.71 -30.08 8.19
CA ASN A 21 27.37 -30.21 7.63
C ASN A 21 26.36 -30.83 8.63
N GLY A 22 25.09 -30.47 8.50
CA GLY A 22 23.98 -31.28 9.05
C GLY A 22 22.72 -30.49 9.40
N ASP A 23 21.78 -30.51 8.47
CA ASP A 23 20.32 -30.56 8.67
C ASP A 23 19.53 -29.31 9.11
N THR A 24 18.92 -28.70 8.09
CA THR A 24 17.66 -27.93 8.09
C THR A 24 16.52 -28.59 8.88
N PRO A 25 15.62 -27.76 9.44
CA PRO A 25 14.22 -27.85 9.00
C PRO A 25 13.69 -26.51 8.44
N ALA A 26 12.96 -26.65 7.34
CA ALA A 26 12.03 -25.69 6.75
C ALA A 26 10.96 -25.23 7.76
N GLY A 27 10.30 -24.08 7.62
CA GLY A 27 10.33 -23.07 6.57
C GLY A 27 9.45 -21.90 7.01
N ALA A 28 9.92 -20.68 6.75
CA ALA A 28 9.15 -19.45 6.77
C ALA A 28 9.20 -18.88 5.35
N PRO A 29 8.09 -18.41 4.75
CA PRO A 29 8.14 -17.79 3.44
C PRO A 29 8.66 -16.36 3.59
N SER A 30 9.97 -16.19 3.44
CA SER A 30 10.58 -14.91 3.13
C SER A 30 10.83 -14.87 1.62
N ASP A 31 9.79 -14.54 0.85
CA ASP A 31 9.95 -14.16 -0.56
C ASP A 31 10.26 -12.66 -0.63
N ALA A 32 11.47 -12.30 -0.22
CA ALA A 32 12.14 -11.10 -0.70
C ALA A 32 12.95 -11.53 -1.93
N GLY A 33 12.35 -11.37 -3.11
CA GLY A 33 13.01 -11.61 -4.38
C GLY A 33 14.22 -10.67 -4.53
N SER A 34 15.41 -11.21 -4.28
CA SER A 34 16.67 -10.59 -4.68
C SER A 34 16.93 -10.97 -6.14
N SER A 35 16.54 -10.10 -7.06
CA SER A 35 17.08 -10.08 -8.42
C SER A 35 17.99 -8.87 -8.56
N ASP A 36 19.19 -9.10 -9.10
CA ASP A 36 20.23 -8.13 -9.46
C ASP A 36 19.73 -6.69 -9.63
N ALA A 37 19.86 -5.90 -8.57
CA ALA A 37 19.61 -4.47 -8.61
C ALA A 37 20.78 -3.80 -9.34
N THR A 38 20.62 -3.58 -10.65
CA THR A 38 21.27 -2.43 -11.27
C THR A 38 20.86 -1.19 -10.46
N ASP A 39 21.82 -0.35 -10.06
CA ASP A 39 21.63 0.92 -9.36
C ASP A 39 20.76 1.90 -10.17
N ASP A 40 19.47 1.60 -10.33
CA ASP A 40 18.50 2.45 -11.02
C ASP A 40 18.12 3.59 -10.07
N LYS A 41 18.96 4.62 -10.03
CA LYS A 41 18.65 5.86 -9.32
C LYS A 41 17.54 6.53 -10.13
N GLY A 42 16.31 6.52 -9.60
CA GLY A 42 15.11 7.04 -10.26
C GLY A 42 15.29 8.37 -11.03
N SER A 43 14.38 8.66 -11.96
CA SER A 43 14.54 9.77 -12.91
C SER A 43 13.85 11.06 -12.47
N VAL A 44 14.14 12.18 -13.15
CA VAL A 44 13.41 13.44 -12.98
C VAL A 44 12.84 13.86 -14.33
N THR A 45 11.54 14.14 -14.40
CA THR A 45 10.90 14.59 -15.64
C THR A 45 11.33 16.02 -15.99
N SER A 46 11.03 16.46 -17.22
CA SER A 46 11.32 17.83 -17.67
C SER A 46 10.69 18.92 -16.80
N ASN A 47 9.61 18.60 -16.09
CA ASN A 47 8.88 19.52 -15.22
C ASN A 47 9.31 19.41 -13.74
N GLY A 48 10.38 18.66 -13.45
CA GLY A 48 10.93 18.52 -12.11
C GLY A 48 10.25 17.46 -11.24
N VAL A 49 9.37 16.62 -11.79
CA VAL A 49 8.74 15.53 -11.04
C VAL A 49 9.75 14.40 -10.85
N GLN A 50 9.97 14.00 -9.60
CA GLN A 50 10.85 12.90 -9.25
C GLN A 50 10.12 11.56 -9.41
N CYS A 51 10.68 10.68 -10.23
CA CYS A 51 10.18 9.35 -10.49
C CYS A 51 11.04 8.33 -9.72
N ALA A 52 10.41 7.47 -8.95
CA ALA A 52 11.10 6.46 -8.16
C ALA A 52 11.85 5.44 -9.06
N ALA A 53 12.89 4.83 -8.49
CA ALA A 53 13.62 3.71 -9.08
C ALA A 53 12.67 2.59 -9.53
N GLY A 54 12.92 1.98 -10.69
CA GLY A 54 12.05 0.92 -11.22
C GLY A 54 10.74 1.40 -11.85
N TYR A 55 10.53 2.71 -11.96
CA TYR A 55 9.41 3.31 -12.68
C TYR A 55 9.91 4.22 -13.81
N THR A 56 9.07 4.37 -14.84
CA THR A 56 9.24 5.40 -15.87
C THR A 56 8.07 6.36 -15.79
N CYS A 57 8.38 7.66 -15.78
CA CYS A 57 7.39 8.73 -15.65
C CYS A 57 7.49 9.71 -16.83
N TYR A 58 6.34 10.18 -17.30
CA TYR A 58 6.21 11.16 -18.37
C TYR A 58 5.21 12.26 -17.98
N SER A 59 5.70 13.49 -17.81
CA SER A 59 4.83 14.64 -17.59
C SER A 59 4.22 15.11 -18.92
N GLU A 60 2.90 15.09 -19.00
CA GLU A 60 2.19 15.53 -20.19
C GLU A 60 2.22 17.06 -20.31
N SER A 61 2.58 17.56 -21.50
CA SER A 61 2.61 18.99 -21.76
C SER A 61 1.21 19.60 -21.78
N GLY A 62 0.99 20.62 -20.95
CA GLY A 62 -0.27 21.37 -20.91
C GLY A 62 -1.33 20.81 -19.94
N SER A 63 -0.99 19.79 -19.16
CA SER A 63 -1.82 19.25 -18.08
C SER A 63 -0.98 18.99 -16.82
N ASP A 64 -1.63 18.71 -15.70
CA ASP A 64 -0.97 18.27 -14.46
C ASP A 64 -0.78 16.73 -14.42
N VAL A 65 -1.02 16.04 -15.54
CA VAL A 65 -0.95 14.58 -15.62
C VAL A 65 0.50 14.12 -15.77
N VAL A 66 0.89 13.20 -14.90
CA VAL A 66 2.12 12.42 -15.00
C VAL A 66 1.74 10.98 -15.30
N TRP A 67 2.06 10.52 -16.50
CA TRP A 67 1.89 9.13 -16.90
C TRP A 67 3.01 8.29 -16.29
N VAL A 68 2.66 7.15 -15.72
CA VAL A 68 3.61 6.28 -14.99
C VAL A 68 3.44 4.84 -15.42
N ILE A 69 4.56 4.12 -15.48
CA ILE A 69 4.62 2.67 -15.66
C ILE A 69 5.69 2.05 -14.76
N LYS A 70 5.41 0.87 -14.18
CA LYS A 70 6.40 0.04 -13.48
C LYS A 70 7.22 -0.77 -14.49
N ASN A 71 8.55 -0.67 -14.46
CA ASN A 71 9.44 -1.16 -15.52
C ASN A 71 9.47 -2.69 -15.64
N ASP A 72 9.47 -3.39 -14.51
CA ASP A 72 9.51 -4.85 -14.38
C ASP A 72 8.11 -5.49 -14.33
N GLY A 73 7.04 -4.67 -14.35
CA GLY A 73 5.67 -5.08 -14.06
C GLY A 73 5.56 -5.91 -12.78
N ASN A 74 4.46 -6.64 -12.57
CA ASN A 74 4.31 -7.54 -11.42
C ASN A 74 3.39 -8.71 -11.81
N VAL A 75 3.61 -9.88 -11.21
CA VAL A 75 2.65 -10.99 -11.28
C VAL A 75 1.41 -10.57 -10.49
N ASN A 76 0.27 -10.41 -11.17
CA ASN A 76 -0.93 -9.70 -10.67
C ASN A 76 -0.62 -8.23 -10.39
N GLY A 77 -0.25 -7.48 -11.44
CA GLY A 77 0.30 -6.12 -11.33
C GLY A 77 -0.51 -5.17 -10.44
N PRO A 78 0.15 -4.18 -9.80
CA PRO A 78 -0.53 -3.21 -8.96
C PRO A 78 -1.61 -2.45 -9.74
N ILE A 79 -2.68 -2.11 -9.05
CA ILE A 79 -3.71 -1.20 -9.58
C ILE A 79 -3.11 0.19 -9.78
N CYS A 80 -3.72 1.03 -10.62
CA CYS A 80 -3.13 2.33 -10.92
C CYS A 80 -2.98 3.26 -9.71
N GLN A 81 -3.83 3.11 -8.69
CA GLN A 81 -3.64 3.79 -7.40
C GLN A 81 -2.26 3.49 -6.80
N GLU A 82 -1.90 2.21 -6.64
CA GLU A 82 -0.62 1.78 -6.06
C GLU A 82 0.58 2.18 -6.93
N VAL A 83 0.42 2.15 -8.26
CA VAL A 83 1.46 2.60 -9.20
C VAL A 83 1.80 4.07 -8.99
N CYS A 84 0.78 4.94 -8.95
CA CYS A 84 0.98 6.37 -8.76
C CYS A 84 1.63 6.69 -7.41
N GLU A 85 1.14 6.06 -6.34
CA GLU A 85 1.62 6.28 -4.98
C GLU A 85 3.08 5.87 -4.81
N ALA A 86 3.47 4.71 -5.38
CA ALA A 86 4.84 4.23 -5.30
C ALA A 86 5.80 5.06 -6.16
N ALA A 87 5.44 5.30 -7.43
CA ALA A 87 6.32 5.95 -8.40
C ALA A 87 6.62 7.41 -8.07
N LEU A 88 5.67 8.10 -7.42
CA LEU A 88 5.75 9.54 -7.18
C LEU A 88 5.89 9.89 -5.69
N SER A 89 6.17 8.88 -4.86
CA SER A 89 6.35 8.99 -3.40
C SER A 89 7.42 9.99 -2.95
N GLN A 90 8.39 10.30 -3.82
CA GLN A 90 9.51 11.19 -3.52
C GLN A 90 9.19 12.67 -3.76
N ASN A 91 7.98 12.99 -4.25
CA ASN A 91 7.57 14.37 -4.53
C ASN A 91 6.89 15.02 -3.32
N CYS A 92 6.84 16.35 -3.34
CA CYS A 92 6.22 17.18 -2.32
C CYS A 92 4.70 17.32 -2.48
N ALA A 93 4.22 17.11 -3.70
CA ALA A 93 2.81 16.93 -3.97
C ALA A 93 2.47 15.45 -3.86
N TYR A 94 1.35 15.15 -3.19
CA TYR A 94 0.80 13.80 -3.25
C TYR A 94 0.23 13.60 -4.66
N HIS A 95 0.71 12.59 -5.37
CA HIS A 95 0.16 12.23 -6.67
C HIS A 95 -0.73 11.01 -6.51
N ALA A 96 -2.01 11.18 -6.84
CA ALA A 96 -2.98 10.09 -6.85
C ALA A 96 -3.34 9.74 -8.28
N CYS A 97 -3.84 8.53 -8.48
CA CYS A 97 -4.40 8.13 -9.76
C CYS A 97 -5.61 9.03 -10.14
N ASP A 98 -5.69 9.40 -11.42
CA ASP A 98 -6.74 10.25 -11.98
C ASP A 98 -8.00 9.43 -12.33
N GLU A 99 -8.74 9.01 -11.30
CA GLU A 99 -9.98 8.22 -11.45
C GLU A 99 -10.98 8.97 -12.35
N GLY A 100 -11.49 8.27 -13.38
CA GLY A 100 -12.44 8.87 -14.32
C GLY A 100 -11.78 9.68 -15.44
N HIS A 101 -10.45 9.71 -15.52
CA HIS A 101 -9.72 10.31 -16.64
C HIS A 101 -10.27 9.81 -17.97
N THR A 102 -10.51 10.72 -18.90
CA THR A 102 -11.14 10.37 -20.18
C THR A 102 -10.17 9.55 -21.02
N VAL A 103 -10.62 8.39 -21.51
CA VAL A 103 -9.84 7.54 -22.40
C VAL A 103 -9.89 8.13 -23.81
N GLU A 104 -8.92 9.00 -24.12
CA GLU A 104 -8.79 9.60 -25.46
C GLU A 104 -8.02 8.71 -26.44
N ALA A 105 -7.09 7.91 -25.91
CA ALA A 105 -6.19 7.09 -26.70
C ALA A 105 -6.65 5.63 -26.75
N THR A 106 -7.62 5.28 -27.60
CA THR A 106 -8.13 3.90 -27.75
C THR A 106 -7.43 3.08 -28.84
N SER A 107 -6.29 3.57 -29.36
CA SER A 107 -5.54 2.94 -30.44
C SER A 107 -4.05 3.25 -30.34
N ILE A 108 -3.23 2.49 -31.08
CA ILE A 108 -1.78 2.70 -31.18
C ILE A 108 -1.45 4.15 -31.57
N ALA A 109 -2.16 4.71 -32.56
CA ALA A 109 -1.93 6.08 -33.02
C ALA A 109 -2.28 7.12 -31.94
N GLY A 110 -3.41 6.93 -31.25
CA GLY A 110 -3.82 7.83 -30.17
C GLY A 110 -2.87 7.77 -28.96
N PHE A 111 -2.30 6.60 -28.67
CA PHE A 111 -1.43 6.39 -27.51
C PHE A 111 0.05 6.67 -27.79
N ALA A 112 0.43 6.93 -29.05
CA ALA A 112 1.82 7.05 -29.48
C ALA A 112 2.61 8.11 -28.70
N LYS A 113 1.99 9.25 -28.35
CA LYS A 113 2.63 10.31 -27.56
C LYS A 113 2.96 9.84 -26.14
N ILE A 114 2.03 9.16 -25.48
CA ILE A 114 2.21 8.62 -24.13
C ILE A 114 3.29 7.53 -24.16
N ALA A 115 3.19 6.58 -25.10
CA ALA A 115 4.18 5.52 -25.27
C ALA A 115 5.61 6.07 -25.50
N ALA A 116 5.76 7.04 -26.41
CA ALA A 116 7.04 7.66 -26.68
C ALA A 116 7.59 8.43 -25.47
N GLY A 117 6.72 9.13 -24.73
CA GLY A 117 7.10 9.80 -23.48
C GLY A 117 7.58 8.82 -22.41
N LEU A 118 7.02 7.62 -22.38
CA LEU A 118 7.43 6.51 -21.50
C LEU A 118 8.56 5.64 -22.09
N GLY A 119 9.14 6.03 -23.23
CA GLY A 119 10.33 5.39 -23.79
C GLY A 119 10.08 4.11 -24.59
N PHE A 120 8.88 3.88 -25.11
CA PHE A 120 8.60 2.72 -25.97
C PHE A 120 7.67 3.06 -27.15
N THR A 121 7.54 2.12 -28.07
CA THR A 121 6.54 2.16 -29.15
C THR A 121 5.54 1.02 -28.98
N CYS A 122 4.32 1.22 -29.48
CA CYS A 122 3.27 0.21 -29.39
C CYS A 122 3.20 -0.66 -30.65
N ARG A 123 2.96 -1.94 -30.44
CA ARG A 123 2.49 -2.89 -31.46
C ARG A 123 1.18 -3.55 -31.03
N GLU A 124 0.49 -4.14 -32.00
CA GLU A 124 -0.76 -4.86 -31.74
C GLU A 124 -0.55 -6.10 -30.87
N GLY A 125 -1.51 -6.35 -29.97
CA GLY A 125 -1.57 -7.56 -29.17
C GLY A 125 -2.25 -8.71 -29.88
N GLY A 126 -1.67 -9.91 -29.72
CA GLY A 126 -2.21 -11.14 -30.29
C GLY A 126 -3.52 -11.63 -29.62
N CYS A 127 -3.89 -11.09 -28.46
CA CYS A 127 -5.14 -11.41 -27.75
C CYS A 127 -6.11 -10.23 -27.81
N TRP A 128 -7.42 -10.53 -27.88
CA TRP A 128 -8.53 -9.58 -27.75
C TRP A 128 -8.44 -8.36 -28.68
N SER A 129 -7.76 -8.47 -29.81
CA SER A 129 -7.59 -7.38 -30.77
C SER A 129 -7.04 -6.09 -30.13
N SER A 130 -6.09 -6.22 -29.21
CA SER A 130 -5.52 -5.10 -28.44
C SER A 130 -6.51 -4.39 -27.51
N VAL A 131 -7.63 -5.01 -27.17
CA VAL A 131 -8.52 -4.54 -26.10
C VAL A 131 -7.98 -5.05 -24.77
N SER A 132 -7.88 -4.14 -23.80
CA SER A 132 -7.50 -4.47 -22.42
C SER A 132 -8.56 -5.36 -21.79
N PRO A 133 -8.16 -6.51 -21.20
CA PRO A 133 -9.07 -7.35 -20.43
C PRO A 133 -9.45 -6.72 -19.08
N SER A 134 -8.77 -5.64 -18.66
CA SER A 134 -9.05 -4.94 -17.43
C SER A 134 -9.82 -3.66 -17.71
N ASP A 135 -10.95 -3.50 -17.03
CA ASP A 135 -11.86 -2.38 -17.23
C ASP A 135 -11.17 -1.05 -16.91
N GLY A 136 -11.11 -0.16 -17.90
CA GLY A 136 -10.56 1.18 -17.72
C GLY A 136 -9.04 1.22 -17.52
N GLN A 137 -8.26 0.27 -18.04
CA GLN A 137 -6.80 0.31 -17.90
C GLN A 137 -6.03 0.13 -19.21
N TYR A 138 -5.01 0.95 -19.39
CA TYR A 138 -3.95 0.75 -20.37
C TYR A 138 -2.99 -0.32 -19.85
N LEU A 139 -2.84 -1.41 -20.59
CA LEU A 139 -1.87 -2.45 -20.26
C LEU A 139 -0.83 -2.54 -21.35
N VAL A 140 0.43 -2.68 -20.97
CA VAL A 140 1.53 -2.88 -21.92
C VAL A 140 2.38 -4.07 -21.51
N SER A 141 2.95 -4.77 -22.47
CA SER A 141 3.83 -5.91 -22.17
C SER A 141 5.07 -5.46 -21.40
N ILE A 142 5.44 -6.25 -20.40
CA ILE A 142 6.71 -6.06 -19.69
C ILE A 142 7.87 -6.36 -20.63
N ALA A 143 7.78 -7.45 -21.38
CA ALA A 143 8.74 -7.79 -22.42
C ALA A 143 8.69 -6.75 -23.55
N THR A 144 9.86 -6.31 -24.00
CA THR A 144 10.05 -5.55 -25.24
C THR A 144 10.39 -6.51 -26.37
N ASP A 145 9.94 -6.24 -27.59
CA ASP A 145 10.37 -6.97 -28.76
C ASP A 145 11.87 -6.74 -28.99
N PRO A 146 12.68 -7.81 -29.14
CA PRO A 146 14.13 -7.68 -29.27
C PRO A 146 14.57 -7.07 -30.61
N LYS A 147 13.70 -6.96 -31.62
CA LYS A 147 14.03 -6.44 -32.94
C LYS A 147 13.91 -4.93 -33.04
N ASP A 148 12.86 -4.37 -32.44
CA ASP A 148 12.53 -2.94 -32.58
C ASP A 148 12.26 -2.23 -31.25
N GLY A 149 12.34 -2.94 -30.12
CA GLY A 149 12.10 -2.40 -28.79
C GLY A 149 10.62 -2.11 -28.48
N SER A 150 9.70 -2.47 -29.38
CA SER A 150 8.27 -2.20 -29.20
C SER A 150 7.67 -3.06 -28.08
N LYS A 151 6.60 -2.56 -27.47
CA LYS A 151 5.79 -3.28 -26.49
C LYS A 151 4.41 -3.55 -27.07
N THR A 152 3.84 -4.69 -26.69
CA THR A 152 2.45 -5.00 -26.98
C THR A 152 1.57 -4.08 -26.15
N CYS A 153 0.64 -3.35 -26.77
CA CYS A 153 -0.23 -2.39 -26.07
C CYS A 153 -1.70 -2.83 -26.16
N TYR A 154 -2.39 -2.73 -25.03
CA TYR A 154 -3.80 -3.04 -24.87
C TYR A 154 -4.54 -1.82 -24.34
N PHE A 155 -5.65 -1.47 -24.99
CA PHE A 155 -6.38 -0.23 -24.76
C PHE A 155 -7.72 -0.50 -24.05
N PRO A 156 -8.12 0.34 -23.08
CA PRO A 156 -9.43 0.22 -22.44
C PRO A 156 -10.57 0.25 -23.46
N SER A 157 -11.63 -0.51 -23.18
CA SER A 157 -12.89 -0.42 -23.94
C SER A 157 -13.84 0.64 -23.36
N GLN A 158 -13.60 1.03 -22.11
CA GLN A 158 -14.37 2.03 -21.37
C GLN A 158 -13.95 3.45 -21.79
N THR A 159 -14.85 4.41 -21.57
CA THR A 159 -14.59 5.83 -21.83
C THR A 159 -13.80 6.52 -20.73
N GLN A 160 -13.59 5.84 -19.60
CA GLN A 160 -12.93 6.36 -18.41
C GLN A 160 -11.95 5.34 -17.84
N LEU A 161 -10.84 5.85 -17.28
CA LEU A 161 -9.85 5.02 -16.60
C LEU A 161 -10.28 4.68 -15.17
N SER A 162 -9.80 3.53 -14.69
CA SER A 162 -10.05 2.98 -13.35
C SER A 162 -8.76 2.83 -12.56
N CYS A 163 -8.75 3.42 -11.37
CA CYS A 163 -7.65 3.36 -10.42
C CYS A 163 -7.64 2.09 -9.58
N SER A 164 -8.77 1.39 -9.50
CA SER A 164 -8.96 0.20 -8.65
C SER A 164 -9.14 -1.11 -9.40
N SER A 165 -9.27 -1.07 -10.73
CA SER A 165 -9.37 -2.30 -11.54
C SER A 165 -8.09 -3.11 -11.41
N GLN A 166 -8.23 -4.42 -11.28
CA GLN A 166 -7.08 -5.33 -11.29
C GLN A 166 -6.62 -5.52 -12.74
N PRO A 167 -5.33 -5.28 -13.08
CA PRO A 167 -4.84 -5.43 -14.45
C PRO A 167 -4.81 -6.88 -14.92
N GLY A 168 -4.97 -7.84 -14.00
CA GLY A 168 -4.74 -9.24 -14.26
C GLY A 168 -3.25 -9.55 -14.37
N ASN A 169 -2.94 -10.77 -14.80
CA ASN A 169 -1.60 -11.32 -14.69
C ASN A 169 -0.91 -11.60 -16.04
N ALA A 170 -1.68 -12.02 -17.05
CA ALA A 170 -1.13 -12.32 -18.36
C ALA A 170 -2.20 -12.31 -19.46
N ASN A 171 -1.74 -12.21 -20.70
CA ASN A 171 -2.55 -12.46 -21.88
C ASN A 171 -2.83 -13.96 -22.07
N CYS A 172 -3.66 -14.28 -23.07
CA CYS A 172 -4.02 -15.65 -23.46
C CYS A 172 -2.83 -16.53 -23.94
N PHE A 173 -1.64 -15.94 -24.09
CA PHE A 173 -0.37 -16.57 -24.43
C PHE A 173 0.69 -16.50 -23.31
N GLY A 174 0.32 -16.02 -22.11
CA GLY A 174 1.23 -15.91 -20.97
C GLY A 174 2.10 -14.64 -20.94
N GLU A 175 1.92 -13.69 -21.86
CA GLU A 175 2.62 -12.40 -21.84
C GLU A 175 2.16 -11.58 -20.63
N ARG A 176 3.12 -11.13 -19.81
CA ARG A 176 2.87 -10.35 -18.60
C ARG A 176 2.73 -8.86 -18.89
N TYR A 177 1.99 -8.16 -18.04
CA TYR A 177 1.66 -6.74 -18.23
C TYR A 177 2.19 -5.82 -17.14
N ALA A 178 2.34 -4.56 -17.51
CA ALA A 178 2.38 -3.42 -16.61
C ALA A 178 1.23 -2.46 -16.94
N SER A 179 0.64 -1.86 -15.92
CA SER A 179 -0.38 -0.81 -16.07
C SER A 179 0.29 0.53 -16.41
N VAL A 180 -0.29 1.27 -17.35
CA VAL A 180 0.08 2.66 -17.62
C VAL A 180 -0.98 3.57 -16.99
N CYS A 181 -0.54 4.39 -16.03
CA CYS A 181 -1.44 5.06 -15.10
C CYS A 181 -1.26 6.58 -15.16
N PRO A 182 -2.35 7.36 -15.31
CA PRO A 182 -2.30 8.81 -15.17
C PRO A 182 -2.36 9.17 -13.69
N CYS A 183 -1.38 9.97 -13.26
CA CYS A 183 -1.28 10.45 -11.90
C CYS A 183 -1.38 11.97 -11.89
N VAL A 184 -2.15 12.53 -10.96
CA VAL A 184 -2.33 13.98 -10.81
C VAL A 184 -2.03 14.41 -9.38
N PRO A 185 -1.45 15.61 -9.16
CA PRO A 185 -1.28 16.15 -7.82
C PRO A 185 -2.64 16.39 -7.16
N LYS A 186 -2.76 15.99 -5.88
CA LYS A 186 -3.94 16.23 -5.03
C LYS A 186 -3.53 16.72 -3.66
N ALA A 187 -4.44 17.43 -2.99
CA ALA A 187 -4.31 17.69 -1.56
C ALA A 187 -4.37 16.36 -0.78
N LEU A 188 -3.66 16.22 0.34
CA LEU A 188 -3.54 14.95 1.09
C LEU A 188 -4.88 14.37 1.57
N ASP A 189 -5.81 15.24 1.94
CA ASP A 189 -7.17 14.91 2.35
C ASP A 189 -8.09 14.54 1.17
N GLN A 190 -7.66 14.80 -0.06
CA GLN A 190 -8.39 14.51 -1.30
C GLN A 190 -7.69 13.47 -2.18
N ALA A 191 -6.43 13.18 -1.87
CA ALA A 191 -5.60 12.14 -2.45
C ALA A 191 -6.33 10.81 -2.46
N CYS A 192 -7.06 10.56 -1.37
CA CYS A 192 -7.80 9.36 -1.14
C CYS A 192 -9.31 9.59 -1.30
N THR A 193 -9.90 9.18 -2.45
CA THR A 193 -11.35 9.04 -2.65
C THR A 193 -11.90 7.61 -2.47
N TRP A 194 -12.67 7.38 -1.39
CA TRP A 194 -13.35 6.12 -1.10
C TRP A 194 -14.84 6.40 -1.23
N LYS A 195 -15.53 5.60 -2.06
CA LYS A 195 -16.98 5.72 -2.15
C LYS A 195 -17.58 5.33 -0.80
N CYS A 196 -18.41 6.21 -0.27
CA CYS A 196 -19.13 5.93 0.94
C CYS A 196 -20.30 4.99 0.64
N GLY A 197 -20.32 3.85 1.33
CA GLY A 197 -21.20 2.73 1.10
C GLY A 197 -20.85 1.94 -0.18
N PRO A 198 -21.24 0.65 -0.25
CA PRO A 198 -21.67 -0.19 0.87
C PRO A 198 -20.50 -0.70 1.75
N ASN A 199 -19.26 -0.50 1.30
CA ASN A 199 -18.09 -1.22 1.85
C ASN A 199 -17.28 -0.42 2.88
N ASN A 200 -17.28 0.91 2.73
CA ASN A 200 -16.64 1.85 3.64
C ASN A 200 -17.69 2.85 4.10
N THR A 201 -17.77 3.14 5.39
CA THR A 201 -18.69 4.16 5.90
C THR A 201 -18.00 5.46 6.28
N THR A 202 -16.68 5.51 6.10
CA THR A 202 -15.87 6.68 6.39
C THR A 202 -15.25 7.22 5.11
N ARG A 203 -15.18 8.55 5.01
CA ARG A 203 -14.38 9.23 3.99
C ARG A 203 -12.98 9.44 4.54
N ALA A 204 -12.01 9.67 3.66
CA ALA A 204 -10.62 9.92 4.04
C ALA A 204 -10.46 11.35 4.60
N VAL A 205 -10.96 11.57 5.81
CA VAL A 205 -10.84 12.83 6.55
C VAL A 205 -9.96 12.65 7.78
N TRP A 206 -9.26 13.71 8.16
CA TRP A 206 -8.48 13.70 9.39
C TRP A 206 -9.40 13.83 10.59
N LYS A 207 -9.51 12.74 11.35
CA LYS A 207 -10.19 12.72 12.64
C LYS A 207 -9.25 12.03 13.61
N THR A 208 -8.69 12.76 14.57
CA THR A 208 -7.62 12.24 15.43
C THR A 208 -7.99 12.17 16.90
N SER A 209 -9.10 12.81 17.28
CA SER A 209 -9.65 12.75 18.61
C SER A 209 -10.58 11.54 18.77
N GLY A 210 -10.21 10.58 19.61
CA GLY A 210 -11.11 9.51 20.04
C GLY A 210 -10.38 8.22 20.42
N THR A 211 -11.18 7.16 20.63
CA THR A 211 -10.69 5.85 21.10
C THR A 211 -10.95 4.72 20.10
N SER A 212 -11.48 5.05 18.91
CA SER A 212 -11.64 4.07 17.81
C SER A 212 -10.29 3.72 17.18
N CYS A 213 -10.24 2.61 16.44
CA CYS A 213 -9.05 2.24 15.68
C CYS A 213 -8.71 3.32 14.64
N LEU A 214 -9.69 3.74 13.84
CA LEU A 214 -9.50 4.73 12.77
C LEU A 214 -8.95 6.06 13.28
N GLU A 215 -9.58 6.61 14.33
CA GLU A 215 -9.15 7.90 14.89
C GLU A 215 -7.71 7.81 15.39
N ARG A 216 -7.35 6.70 16.03
CA ARG A 216 -6.01 6.53 16.58
C ARG A 216 -4.95 6.25 15.51
N ILE A 217 -5.29 5.49 14.47
CA ILE A 217 -4.43 5.29 13.30
C ILE A 217 -4.15 6.63 12.63
N ASN A 218 -5.19 7.42 12.38
CA ASN A 218 -5.05 8.72 11.72
C ASN A 218 -4.31 9.74 12.60
N TYR A 219 -4.46 9.69 13.93
CA TYR A 219 -3.61 10.44 14.85
C TYR A 219 -2.12 10.12 14.62
N TRP A 220 -1.74 8.84 14.57
CA TRP A 220 -0.33 8.46 14.40
C TRP A 220 0.21 8.74 13.01
N ARG A 221 -0.61 8.60 11.95
CA ARG A 221 -0.23 8.99 10.59
C ARG A 221 0.07 10.49 10.48
N LYS A 222 -0.80 11.32 11.07
CA LYS A 222 -0.58 12.78 11.15
C LYS A 222 0.68 13.10 11.96
N LYS A 223 0.79 12.53 13.16
CA LYS A 223 1.91 12.75 14.08
C LYS A 223 3.26 12.31 13.49
N ALA A 224 3.31 11.18 12.78
CA ALA A 224 4.51 10.71 12.12
C ALA A 224 5.06 11.75 11.14
N CYS A 225 4.18 12.45 10.42
CA CYS A 225 4.58 13.50 9.50
C CYS A 225 5.00 14.79 10.20
N GLU A 226 4.28 15.22 11.23
CA GLU A 226 4.61 16.43 12.00
C GLU A 226 5.94 16.29 12.74
N ASP A 227 6.16 15.12 13.36
CA ASP A 227 7.40 14.81 14.07
C ASP A 227 8.57 14.52 13.11
N GLY A 228 8.30 14.28 11.82
CA GLY A 228 9.31 13.99 10.79
C GLY A 228 9.90 12.59 10.91
N TRP A 229 9.06 11.59 11.15
CA TRP A 229 9.43 10.18 11.11
C TRP A 229 9.85 9.77 9.70
N VAL A 230 10.68 8.74 9.61
CA VAL A 230 11.27 8.31 8.32
C VAL A 230 10.24 7.68 7.39
N GLU A 231 9.15 7.18 7.97
CA GLU A 231 8.03 6.56 7.26
C GLU A 231 7.14 7.60 6.57
N CYS A 232 7.17 8.86 7.01
CA CYS A 232 6.38 9.90 6.36
C CYS A 232 7.10 10.38 5.08
N PRO A 233 6.52 10.16 3.88
CA PRO A 233 7.11 10.68 2.65
C PRO A 233 6.99 12.21 2.58
N PRO A 234 7.75 12.89 1.70
CA PRO A 234 7.69 14.35 1.56
C PRO A 234 6.28 14.90 1.30
N ALA A 235 5.48 14.17 0.52
CA ALA A 235 4.08 14.52 0.27
C ALA A 235 3.21 14.44 1.54
N GLY A 236 3.57 13.60 2.51
CA GLY A 236 2.79 13.23 3.69
C GLY A 236 2.03 11.90 3.54
N LEU A 237 1.52 11.41 4.66
CA LEU A 237 0.64 10.23 4.72
C LEU A 237 -0.80 10.71 4.64
N PRO A 238 -1.65 10.22 3.72
CA PRO A 238 -3.07 10.57 3.71
C PRO A 238 -3.82 9.81 4.83
N PRO A 239 -5.01 10.26 5.26
CA PRO A 239 -5.78 9.53 6.26
C PRO A 239 -6.23 8.16 5.73
N MET A 240 -6.21 7.15 6.61
CA MET A 240 -6.73 5.82 6.33
C MET A 240 -8.26 5.83 6.45
N VAL A 241 -8.94 4.83 5.91
CA VAL A 241 -10.37 4.57 6.14
C VAL A 241 -10.65 3.13 6.55
N GLU A 242 -11.81 2.90 7.16
CA GLU A 242 -12.26 1.57 7.61
C GLU A 242 -13.12 0.85 6.56
N CYS A 243 -12.79 -0.42 6.30
CA CYS A 243 -13.61 -1.39 5.56
C CYS A 243 -14.67 -1.98 6.50
N THR A 244 -15.70 -1.20 6.78
CA THR A 244 -16.72 -1.57 7.77
C THR A 244 -17.53 -2.80 7.39
N ALA A 245 -17.64 -3.13 6.10
CA ALA A 245 -18.30 -4.35 5.64
C ALA A 245 -17.61 -5.63 6.14
N CYS A 246 -16.32 -5.57 6.48
CA CYS A 246 -15.58 -6.72 6.99
C CYS A 246 -15.61 -6.85 8.52
N HIS A 247 -16.03 -5.81 9.27
CA HIS A 247 -16.00 -5.83 10.74
C HIS A 247 -16.71 -7.04 11.35
N PRO A 248 -17.88 -7.48 10.86
CA PRO A 248 -18.51 -8.69 11.41
C PRO A 248 -17.69 -9.96 11.24
N CYS A 249 -16.94 -10.06 10.14
CA CYS A 249 -16.02 -11.16 9.89
C CYS A 249 -14.81 -11.07 10.83
N VAL A 250 -14.16 -9.91 10.92
CA VAL A 250 -12.98 -9.73 11.79
C VAL A 250 -13.32 -9.85 13.27
N ASN A 251 -14.56 -9.55 13.68
CA ASN A 251 -15.05 -9.87 15.03
C ASN A 251 -15.02 -11.38 15.31
N SER A 252 -15.33 -12.20 14.30
CA SER A 252 -15.28 -13.67 14.42
C SER A 252 -13.84 -14.18 14.51
N GLU A 253 -12.90 -13.53 13.83
CA GLU A 253 -11.47 -13.78 13.96
C GLU A 253 -11.00 -13.48 15.38
N ALA A 254 -11.28 -12.28 15.88
CA ALA A 254 -10.95 -11.89 17.25
C ALA A 254 -11.53 -12.86 18.31
N GLU A 255 -12.78 -13.30 18.15
CA GLU A 255 -13.39 -14.31 19.04
C GLU A 255 -12.64 -15.64 18.96
N PHE A 256 -12.31 -16.08 17.75
CA PHE A 256 -11.59 -17.33 17.53
C PHE A 256 -10.17 -17.28 18.10
N ASP A 257 -9.38 -16.23 17.80
CA ASP A 257 -8.00 -16.10 18.26
C ASP A 257 -7.91 -15.92 19.77
N SER A 258 -8.89 -15.25 20.38
CA SER A 258 -8.95 -15.11 21.83
C SER A 258 -9.07 -16.45 22.56
N THR A 259 -9.52 -17.51 21.88
CA THR A 259 -9.73 -18.85 22.45
C THR A 259 -8.75 -19.90 21.93
N HIS A 260 -8.20 -19.72 20.74
CA HIS A 260 -7.34 -20.71 20.06
C HIS A 260 -5.88 -20.27 19.91
N GLY A 261 -5.53 -19.05 20.31
CA GLY A 261 -4.20 -18.47 20.19
C GLY A 261 -4.11 -17.49 19.02
N ALA A 262 -3.11 -16.61 19.11
CA ALA A 262 -2.93 -15.53 18.14
C ALA A 262 -2.73 -16.04 16.71
N HIS A 263 -3.32 -15.36 15.74
CA HIS A 263 -3.29 -15.67 14.30
C HIS A 263 -3.86 -17.05 13.91
N ALA A 264 -4.61 -17.72 14.78
CA ALA A 264 -5.24 -18.99 14.46
C ALA A 264 -6.39 -18.84 13.44
N SER A 265 -6.90 -17.62 13.28
CA SER A 265 -7.94 -17.22 12.36
C SER A 265 -7.41 -16.74 11.00
N PHE A 266 -6.09 -16.61 10.83
CA PHE A 266 -5.49 -15.98 9.66
C PHE A 266 -6.01 -16.55 8.33
N LYS A 267 -6.38 -15.64 7.42
CA LYS A 267 -7.04 -15.79 6.11
C LYS A 267 -8.54 -16.11 6.16
N ARG A 268 -9.23 -16.01 7.29
CA ARG A 268 -10.68 -16.27 7.34
C ARG A 268 -11.45 -15.19 6.62
N CYS A 269 -11.08 -13.94 6.80
CA CYS A 269 -11.71 -12.80 6.19
C CYS A 269 -11.02 -12.35 4.89
N GLY A 270 -9.98 -13.07 4.46
CA GLY A 270 -9.25 -12.84 3.20
C GLY A 270 -8.15 -11.78 3.33
N GLU A 271 -7.80 -11.45 4.56
CA GLU A 271 -6.69 -10.59 4.93
C GLU A 271 -5.33 -11.19 4.52
N LEU A 272 -4.39 -10.29 4.24
CA LEU A 272 -3.01 -10.64 3.87
C LEU A 272 -2.01 -10.31 4.97
N VAL A 273 -2.40 -9.43 5.90
CA VAL A 273 -1.60 -8.96 7.03
C VAL A 273 -2.55 -8.72 8.19
N GLN A 274 -2.25 -9.33 9.33
CA GLN A 274 -3.07 -9.27 10.53
C GLN A 274 -2.24 -8.79 11.71
N GLY A 275 -2.83 -7.99 12.59
CA GLY A 275 -2.26 -7.59 13.87
C GLY A 275 -3.26 -7.82 15.00
N GLU A 276 -2.79 -8.29 16.14
CA GLU A 276 -3.64 -8.62 17.28
C GLU A 276 -3.12 -8.02 18.57
N GLY A 277 -4.03 -7.60 19.45
CA GLY A 277 -3.63 -7.00 20.71
C GLY A 277 -4.75 -6.86 21.73
N GLY A 278 -4.33 -6.68 22.99
CA GLY A 278 -5.23 -6.46 24.12
C GLY A 278 -5.34 -4.98 24.49
N GLY A 279 -6.55 -4.48 24.70
CA GLY A 279 -6.80 -3.08 25.07
C GLY A 279 -8.23 -2.86 25.56
N ALA A 280 -8.44 -1.89 26.46
CA ALA A 280 -9.81 -1.52 26.85
C ALA A 280 -10.56 -0.92 25.65
N THR A 281 -9.81 -0.18 24.83
CA THR A 281 -10.22 0.40 23.56
C THR A 281 -9.28 -0.04 22.45
N CYS A 282 -9.71 0.13 21.20
CA CYS A 282 -8.81 -0.16 20.09
C CYS A 282 -7.63 0.81 20.02
N ALA A 283 -7.81 2.06 20.47
CA ALA A 283 -6.71 3.02 20.55
C ALA A 283 -5.54 2.51 21.40
N ASP A 284 -5.80 1.75 22.47
CA ASP A 284 -4.74 1.14 23.30
C ASP A 284 -3.90 0.14 22.49
N VAL A 285 -4.53 -0.62 21.59
CA VAL A 285 -3.87 -1.59 20.70
C VAL A 285 -3.02 -0.88 19.65
N ILE A 286 -3.56 0.18 19.04
CA ILE A 286 -2.80 1.01 18.09
C ILE A 286 -1.59 1.66 18.77
N ASP A 287 -1.73 2.15 20.00
CA ASP A 287 -0.63 2.72 20.76
C ASP A 287 0.44 1.68 21.09
N ALA A 288 0.03 0.47 21.48
CA ALA A 288 0.93 -0.64 21.68
C ALA A 288 1.71 -0.96 20.40
N PHE A 289 1.05 -1.07 19.25
CA PHE A 289 1.71 -1.31 17.96
C PHE A 289 2.70 -0.22 17.59
N VAL A 290 2.36 1.05 17.79
CA VAL A 290 3.28 2.17 17.52
C VAL A 290 4.45 2.19 18.51
N SER A 291 4.25 1.71 19.74
CA SER A 291 5.33 1.61 20.73
C SER A 291 6.39 0.55 20.39
N GLU A 292 6.10 -0.35 19.44
CA GLU A 292 7.06 -1.34 18.92
C GLU A 292 8.17 -0.70 18.07
N ARG A 293 8.06 0.60 17.77
CA ARG A 293 9.12 1.35 17.10
C ARG A 293 10.44 1.19 17.82
N ALA A 294 11.46 0.79 17.08
CA ALA A 294 12.79 0.54 17.61
C ALA A 294 13.87 1.11 16.70
N ALA A 295 15.03 1.45 17.28
CA ALA A 295 16.20 1.86 16.52
C ALA A 295 16.79 0.67 15.77
N GLY A 296 17.05 0.84 14.48
CA GLY A 296 17.86 -0.09 13.70
C GLY A 296 19.35 0.01 14.01
N GLU A 297 20.17 -0.78 13.32
CA GLU A 297 21.64 -0.76 13.46
C GLU A 297 22.27 0.59 13.12
N ASP A 298 21.61 1.37 12.26
CA ASP A 298 21.98 2.74 11.88
C ASP A 298 21.52 3.80 12.89
N GLY A 299 20.93 3.39 14.02
CA GLY A 299 20.42 4.26 15.07
C GLY A 299 19.10 4.96 14.71
N VAL A 300 18.53 4.68 13.54
CA VAL A 300 17.28 5.31 13.08
C VAL A 300 16.09 4.50 13.59
N VAL A 301 15.17 5.17 14.28
CA VAL A 301 13.94 4.56 14.81
C VAL A 301 12.94 4.34 13.69
N ARG A 302 12.53 3.08 13.52
CA ARG A 302 11.58 2.67 12.48
C ARG A 302 10.39 1.92 13.03
N CYS A 303 9.28 2.02 12.32
CA CYS A 303 8.13 1.13 12.46
C CYS A 303 8.44 -0.22 11.80
N THR A 304 8.54 -1.24 12.64
CA THR A 304 8.58 -2.65 12.23
C THR A 304 7.37 -3.37 12.79
N GLY A 305 7.11 -4.61 12.32
CA GLY A 305 6.01 -5.42 12.85
C GLY A 305 4.67 -4.73 12.70
N HIS A 306 3.92 -4.58 13.80
CA HIS A 306 2.57 -4.05 13.77
C HIS A 306 2.51 -2.53 13.55
N CYS A 307 3.60 -1.78 13.81
CA CYS A 307 3.61 -0.35 13.49
C CYS A 307 3.59 -0.09 11.97
N GLY A 308 4.22 -0.97 11.18
CA GLY A 308 4.44 -0.77 9.75
C GLY A 308 3.15 -0.44 8.98
N PRO A 309 2.08 -1.26 9.09
CA PRO A 309 0.81 -0.99 8.43
C PRO A 309 0.15 0.35 8.77
N ILE A 310 0.33 0.85 10.00
CA ILE A 310 -0.28 2.11 10.47
C ILE A 310 0.29 3.29 9.70
N VAL A 311 1.61 3.34 9.54
CA VAL A 311 2.33 4.45 8.88
C VAL A 311 2.75 4.11 7.45
N ALA A 312 2.21 3.04 6.87
CA ALA A 312 2.47 2.68 5.49
C ALA A 312 2.02 3.81 4.54
N PRO A 313 2.84 4.17 3.53
CA PRO A 313 2.50 5.22 2.58
C PRO A 313 1.29 4.84 1.72
N GLY A 314 0.75 5.85 1.05
CA GLY A 314 -0.37 5.68 0.12
C GLY A 314 -1.73 5.65 0.79
N CYS A 315 -2.76 5.44 -0.02
CA CYS A 315 -4.11 5.35 0.44
C CYS A 315 -4.47 3.91 0.82
N ARG A 316 -4.74 3.70 2.12
CA ARG A 316 -4.88 2.38 2.72
C ARG A 316 -6.25 2.21 3.34
N THR A 317 -6.69 0.97 3.42
CA THR A 317 -7.84 0.57 4.24
C THR A 317 -7.44 -0.53 5.20
N PHE A 318 -8.23 -0.67 6.24
CA PHE A 318 -8.14 -1.75 7.20
C PHE A 318 -9.55 -2.12 7.70
N SER A 319 -9.68 -3.28 8.30
CA SER A 319 -10.84 -3.66 9.10
C SER A 319 -10.39 -4.09 10.48
N TRP A 320 -11.28 -4.02 11.46
CA TRP A 320 -10.97 -4.47 12.81
C TRP A 320 -12.14 -5.23 13.42
N GLY A 321 -11.82 -6.04 14.42
CA GLY A 321 -12.76 -6.81 15.19
C GLY A 321 -12.39 -6.88 16.67
N LYS A 322 -13.37 -7.18 17.50
CA LYS A 322 -13.23 -7.38 18.96
C LYS A 322 -14.05 -8.60 19.38
N ALA A 323 -13.43 -9.47 20.17
CA ALA A 323 -14.11 -10.59 20.79
C ALA A 323 -15.21 -10.11 21.78
N ARG A 324 -16.34 -10.83 21.86
CA ARG A 324 -17.58 -10.35 22.52
C ARG A 324 -17.38 -9.95 23.97
N ASN A 325 -16.64 -10.76 24.70
CA ASN A 325 -16.50 -10.67 26.15
C ASN A 325 -15.05 -10.54 26.59
N SER A 326 -14.18 -10.01 25.71
CA SER A 326 -12.79 -9.79 26.02
C SER A 326 -12.30 -8.45 25.48
N ASN A 327 -11.09 -8.07 25.89
CA ASN A 327 -10.40 -6.89 25.40
C ASN A 327 -9.45 -7.21 24.25
N PHE A 328 -9.64 -8.37 23.60
CA PHE A 328 -8.85 -8.81 22.46
C PHE A 328 -9.39 -8.21 21.17
N HIS A 329 -8.50 -7.62 20.38
CA HIS A 329 -8.80 -7.02 19.08
C HIS A 329 -7.93 -7.66 18.00
N THR A 330 -8.53 -7.80 16.83
CA THR A 330 -7.86 -8.19 15.58
C THR A 330 -7.97 -7.04 14.59
N LEU A 331 -6.90 -6.76 13.86
CA LEU A 331 -6.82 -5.74 12.82
C LEU A 331 -6.28 -6.37 11.54
N ASP A 332 -7.08 -6.29 10.49
CA ASP A 332 -6.75 -6.76 9.16
C ASP A 332 -6.36 -5.59 8.30
N TRP A 333 -5.12 -5.61 7.83
CA TRP A 333 -4.53 -4.52 7.08
C TRP A 333 -4.55 -4.79 5.58
N ASN A 334 -4.32 -3.73 4.80
CA ASN A 334 -4.02 -3.80 3.37
C ASN A 334 -5.18 -4.24 2.48
N GLY A 335 -6.35 -3.62 2.65
CA GLY A 335 -7.43 -3.74 1.68
C GLY A 335 -8.82 -3.86 2.29
N CYS A 336 -9.79 -4.07 1.41
CA CYS A 336 -11.19 -4.29 1.78
C CYS A 336 -11.69 -5.53 1.04
N GLY A 337 -11.41 -6.70 1.63
CA GLY A 337 -11.69 -8.03 1.07
C GLY A 337 -13.17 -8.41 1.15
N VAL A 338 -14.08 -7.52 0.73
CA VAL A 338 -15.53 -7.64 0.98
C VAL A 338 -16.10 -8.96 0.51
N ASP A 339 -15.69 -9.44 -0.66
CA ASP A 339 -16.16 -10.72 -1.20
C ASP A 339 -15.78 -11.89 -0.28
N ALA A 340 -14.57 -11.88 0.29
CA ALA A 340 -14.10 -12.90 1.22
C ALA A 340 -14.82 -12.79 2.56
N CYS A 341 -14.94 -11.58 3.13
CA CYS A 341 -15.67 -11.33 4.37
C CYS A 341 -17.15 -11.75 4.25
N GLN A 342 -17.81 -11.35 3.17
CA GLN A 342 -19.21 -11.66 2.91
C GLN A 342 -19.39 -13.16 2.68
N LYS A 343 -18.49 -13.80 1.93
CA LYS A 343 -18.51 -15.25 1.74
C LYS A 343 -18.38 -15.99 3.07
N TYR A 344 -17.41 -15.61 3.91
CA TYR A 344 -17.23 -16.24 5.22
C TYR A 344 -18.48 -16.12 6.09
N CYS A 345 -19.06 -14.92 6.18
CA CYS A 345 -20.27 -14.70 6.98
C CYS A 345 -21.51 -15.38 6.41
N THR A 346 -21.59 -15.56 5.08
CA THR A 346 -22.66 -16.32 4.44
C THR A 346 -22.55 -17.81 4.76
N ASP A 347 -21.32 -18.34 4.75
CA ASP A 347 -21.05 -19.75 5.04
C ASP A 347 -21.14 -20.04 6.56
N ASN A 348 -20.87 -19.04 7.42
CA ASN A 348 -20.82 -19.16 8.88
C ASN A 348 -21.66 -18.06 9.58
N PRO A 349 -22.99 -18.03 9.39
CA PRO A 349 -23.83 -16.92 9.85
C PRO A 349 -23.92 -16.78 11.38
N SER A 350 -23.61 -17.83 12.14
CA SER A 350 -23.53 -17.78 13.61
C SER A 350 -22.30 -17.07 14.15
N ASP A 351 -21.24 -17.00 13.32
CA ASP A 351 -19.91 -16.62 13.77
C ASP A 351 -19.67 -15.13 13.58
N CYS A 352 -20.31 -14.52 12.57
CA CYS A 352 -20.21 -13.08 12.33
C CYS A 352 -21.19 -12.28 13.20
N PHE A 353 -20.70 -11.22 13.84
CA PHE A 353 -21.49 -10.38 14.75
C PHE A 353 -20.96 -8.95 14.79
N THR A 354 -21.74 -8.03 15.35
CA THR A 354 -21.27 -6.68 15.70
C THR A 354 -21.08 -6.53 17.21
N VAL A 355 -20.23 -5.61 17.61
CA VAL A 355 -20.04 -5.21 19.02
C VAL A 355 -20.56 -3.78 19.23
N PRO A 356 -20.88 -3.36 20.46
CA PRO A 356 -21.41 -2.01 20.70
C PRO A 356 -20.51 -0.86 20.22
N THR A 357 -19.21 -1.09 20.11
CA THR A 357 -18.22 -0.12 19.61
C THR A 357 -17.98 -0.23 18.09
N SER A 358 -18.68 -1.13 17.38
CA SER A 358 -18.59 -1.19 15.93
C SER A 358 -19.10 0.12 15.33
N PRO A 359 -18.43 0.67 14.30
CA PRO A 359 -18.86 1.89 13.64
C PRO A 359 -20.24 1.70 12.99
N SER A 360 -20.94 2.81 12.80
CA SER A 360 -22.21 2.79 12.08
C SER A 360 -22.02 2.30 10.64
N MET A 361 -23.02 1.59 10.11
CA MET A 361 -23.10 1.25 8.68
C MET A 361 -23.56 2.44 7.82
N THR A 362 -23.76 3.62 8.42
CA THR A 362 -24.07 4.87 7.74
C THR A 362 -22.81 5.69 7.51
N CYS A 363 -22.78 6.39 6.39
CA CYS A 363 -21.72 7.35 6.08
C CYS A 363 -21.52 8.38 7.18
N ASP A 364 -20.28 8.53 7.63
CA ASP A 364 -19.87 9.67 8.45
C ASP A 364 -20.02 10.96 7.65
N ASP A 365 -20.44 12.02 8.34
CA ASP A 365 -20.42 13.37 7.80
C ASP A 365 -18.96 13.86 7.75
N PRO A 366 -18.39 14.10 6.55
CA PRO A 366 -17.00 14.54 6.42
C PRO A 366 -16.74 15.89 7.06
N ASP A 367 -17.76 16.73 7.25
CA ASP A 367 -17.59 18.06 7.83
C ASP A 367 -17.71 18.02 9.37
N SER A 368 -18.15 16.89 9.93
CA SER A 368 -18.30 16.71 11.37
C SER A 368 -17.00 16.24 12.01
N GLY A 369 -16.25 17.19 12.57
CA GLY A 369 -15.03 16.90 13.34
C GLY A 369 -13.80 16.59 12.48
N ALA A 370 -13.84 16.95 11.19
CA ALA A 370 -12.66 16.96 10.36
C ALA A 370 -11.67 18.02 10.82
N GLU A 371 -10.41 17.62 10.86
CA GLU A 371 -9.27 18.46 11.16
C GLU A 371 -8.49 18.79 9.87
N PRO A 372 -7.69 19.87 9.87
CA PRO A 372 -6.67 20.05 8.86
C PRO A 372 -5.67 18.87 8.87
N GLY A 373 -5.13 18.58 7.67
CA GLY A 373 -4.00 17.66 7.54
C GLY A 373 -2.74 18.12 8.27
N PRO A 374 -1.69 17.27 8.32
CA PRO A 374 -0.47 17.58 9.05
C PRO A 374 0.16 18.89 8.57
N GLU A 375 0.66 19.70 9.50
CA GLU A 375 1.56 20.80 9.16
C GLU A 375 2.86 20.22 8.59
N ARG A 376 3.01 20.29 7.27
CA ARG A 376 4.17 19.72 6.59
C ARG A 376 5.38 20.63 6.74
N LYS A 377 6.52 20.04 7.11
CA LYS A 377 7.80 20.72 6.99
C LYS A 377 8.03 21.15 5.54
N PRO A 378 8.72 22.28 5.29
CA PRO A 378 9.10 22.67 3.95
C PRO A 378 9.82 21.52 3.27
N CYS A 379 9.37 21.20 2.07
CA CYS A 379 10.08 20.27 1.23
C CYS A 379 11.45 20.83 0.85
N PRO A 380 12.50 20.00 0.81
CA PRO A 380 13.82 20.39 0.33
C PRO A 380 13.81 20.97 -1.08
#